data_AF-A0A3N7YYP3-F1
#
_entry.id   AF-A0A3N7YYP3-F1
#
_cell.length_a   1.000
_cell.length_b   1.000
_cell.length_c   1.000
_cell.angle_alpha   90.00
_cell.angle_beta   90.00
_cell.angle_gamma   90.00
#
_symmetry.space_group_name_H-M   'P 1'
#
loop_
_entity.id
_entity.type
_entity.pdbx_description
1 polymer ?
#
loop_
_entity_poly.entity_id
_entity_poly.type
_entity_poly.pdbx_seq_one_letter_code
_entity_poly.pdbx_strand_id
1 'polypeptide(L)'
;MSGNISQPLLIPSTERLLRGMITALDGIDSEGRADIRHVVGMLRLVVQHLIRRESLADFVSIHSEIISLVKESADLLDLPIDGGLPSSVSGTFDDIQQAVGQALDQLNKIAAQVDPLDKGFWRKTQDVERRFYAALLPVAVIESRCAPISITSQRFETYLRSRFNNQYIGLKSFTKLVGGFQKETILVEALKADNSVDAVVVRAEKNDRFLKHTASEIDDEFEIVRLMWNAGIPVAEPLWIERDASALGSRFMVSRRAPGENAGNAVGSASKFSRDLTQSFLTNLVGIHNIKVDDSVAITKLIRWMGHKTLADNTRAAIDYWRNQSWLATAPASVTFSRVFKWLEDNVPADDGKQCIVHNDFGPHNILVESGKVTAILDWENVRLGDPADDLAYFIQCGGSAIDAEDVIKIYSDLGGQEISNFRLKYFAVFSCAKVLAATLSATTMYQSTDPALIDWVQLPIAWHGMFQQQVEEKILAAEACR
;
A
#
# COMPACT_ATOMS: atom_id res chain seq x y z
N MET A 1 25.74 -34.87 -9.96
CA MET A 1 24.75 -34.76 -11.05
C MET A 1 23.69 -33.77 -10.61
N SER A 2 23.71 -32.63 -11.29
CA SER A 2 22.89 -31.44 -11.11
C SER A 2 21.43 -31.70 -11.50
N GLY A 3 20.51 -31.56 -10.55
CA GLY A 3 19.07 -31.43 -10.80
C GLY A 3 18.64 -29.99 -10.53
N ASN A 4 18.83 -29.11 -11.51
CA ASN A 4 18.19 -27.79 -11.52
C ASN A 4 16.70 -28.00 -11.83
N ILE A 5 15.86 -28.03 -10.81
CA ILE A 5 14.42 -27.82 -11.01
C ILE A 5 14.21 -26.31 -10.98
N SER A 6 14.27 -25.68 -12.15
CA SER A 6 13.75 -24.33 -12.34
C SER A 6 12.25 -24.37 -12.03
N GLN A 7 11.85 -23.79 -10.90
CA GLN A 7 10.43 -23.59 -10.63
C GLN A 7 9.87 -22.61 -11.67
N PRO A 8 8.75 -22.93 -12.35
CA PRO A 8 8.11 -21.97 -13.21
C PRO A 8 7.55 -20.83 -12.34
N LEU A 9 7.99 -19.60 -12.61
CA LEU A 9 7.36 -18.40 -12.08
C LEU A 9 5.87 -18.43 -12.45
N LEU A 10 5.01 -18.33 -11.43
CA LEU A 10 3.58 -18.10 -11.61
C LEU A 10 3.37 -16.69 -12.12
N ILE A 11 3.32 -16.60 -13.43
CA ILE A 11 2.93 -15.41 -14.16
C ILE A 11 1.41 -15.50 -14.39
N PRO A 12 0.58 -14.54 -13.94
CA PRO A 12 -0.84 -14.52 -14.27
C PRO A 12 -1.06 -14.64 -15.79
N SER A 13 -2.14 -15.31 -16.21
CA SER A 13 -2.45 -15.40 -17.64
C SER A 13 -2.64 -13.99 -18.21
N THR A 14 -2.18 -13.77 -19.45
CA THR A 14 -2.39 -12.52 -20.19
C THR A 14 -3.82 -12.01 -20.06
N GLU A 15 -4.80 -12.92 -20.15
CA GLU A 15 -6.22 -12.68 -19.94
C GLU A 15 -6.58 -11.89 -18.65
N ARG A 16 -5.93 -12.19 -17.52
CA ARG A 16 -6.25 -11.58 -16.21
C ARG A 16 -5.64 -10.19 -16.05
N LEU A 17 -4.50 -9.92 -16.69
CA LEU A 17 -3.94 -8.57 -16.81
C LEU A 17 -4.90 -7.64 -17.54
N LEU A 18 -5.42 -8.10 -18.68
CA LEU A 18 -6.32 -7.32 -19.51
C LEU A 18 -7.65 -7.05 -18.79
N ARG A 19 -8.17 -8.02 -18.01
CA ARG A 19 -9.37 -7.82 -17.17
C ARG A 19 -9.16 -6.80 -16.04
N GLY A 20 -8.04 -6.86 -15.30
CA GLY A 20 -7.73 -5.88 -14.25
C GLY A 20 -7.57 -4.45 -14.82
N MET A 21 -7.06 -4.33 -16.04
CA MET A 21 -7.00 -3.06 -16.75
C MET A 21 -8.38 -2.58 -17.23
N ILE A 22 -9.23 -3.46 -17.78
CA ILE A 22 -10.63 -3.12 -18.11
C ILE A 22 -11.36 -2.61 -16.87
N THR A 23 -11.24 -3.30 -15.73
CA THR A 23 -11.88 -2.89 -14.47
C THR A 23 -11.31 -1.56 -13.94
N ALA A 24 -10.00 -1.32 -14.08
CA ALA A 24 -9.40 -0.02 -13.78
C ALA A 24 -9.95 1.10 -14.68
N LEU A 25 -10.07 0.85 -15.98
CA LEU A 25 -10.66 1.76 -16.96
C LEU A 25 -12.13 2.07 -16.67
N ASP A 26 -12.92 1.06 -16.29
CA ASP A 26 -14.32 1.20 -15.91
C ASP A 26 -14.50 2.02 -14.61
N GLY A 27 -13.51 1.99 -13.70
CA GLY A 27 -13.52 2.76 -12.44
C GLY A 27 -13.14 4.25 -12.60
N ILE A 28 -12.53 4.63 -13.73
CA ILE A 28 -12.05 6.00 -13.96
C ILE A 28 -13.21 6.99 -14.19
N ASP A 29 -14.44 6.52 -14.44
CA ASP A 29 -15.60 7.35 -14.77
C ASP A 29 -16.41 7.87 -13.55
N SER A 30 -15.90 7.72 -12.31
CA SER A 30 -16.61 8.23 -11.11
C SER A 30 -15.83 9.26 -10.28
N GLU A 31 -14.50 9.23 -10.28
CA GLU A 31 -13.68 10.16 -9.46
C GLU A 31 -12.50 10.81 -10.22
N GLY A 32 -12.42 10.60 -11.53
CA GLY A 32 -11.69 11.48 -12.45
C GLY A 32 -10.17 11.57 -12.27
N ARG A 33 -9.47 10.47 -11.99
CA ARG A 33 -7.99 10.46 -11.99
C ARG A 33 -7.39 9.15 -12.50
N ALA A 34 -6.99 9.14 -13.78
CA ALA A 34 -5.75 8.55 -14.26
C ALA A 34 -5.29 9.29 -15.53
N ASP A 35 -4.02 9.70 -15.58
CA ASP A 35 -3.39 10.34 -16.75
C ASP A 35 -3.22 9.30 -17.88
N ILE A 36 -3.55 9.59 -19.13
CA ILE A 36 -3.36 8.67 -20.27
C ILE A 36 -1.90 8.25 -20.40
N ARG A 37 -0.95 9.11 -19.98
CA ARG A 37 0.48 8.76 -19.93
C ARG A 37 0.74 7.59 -18.99
N HIS A 38 -0.06 7.48 -17.94
CA HIS A 38 -0.05 6.37 -16.99
C HIS A 38 -0.56 5.07 -17.63
N VAL A 39 -1.67 5.16 -18.36
CA VAL A 39 -2.28 4.02 -19.07
C VAL A 39 -1.37 3.51 -20.20
N VAL A 40 -0.76 4.41 -20.97
CA VAL A 40 0.22 4.07 -22.01
C VAL A 40 1.50 3.48 -21.42
N GLY A 41 1.92 3.94 -20.23
CA GLY A 41 3.00 3.32 -19.46
C GLY A 41 2.70 1.87 -19.06
N MET A 42 1.45 1.58 -18.65
CA MET A 42 0.99 0.23 -18.32
C MET A 42 0.87 -0.67 -19.55
N LEU A 43 0.37 -0.15 -20.67
CA LEU A 43 0.37 -0.83 -21.97
C LEU A 43 1.78 -1.29 -22.35
N ARG A 44 2.78 -0.42 -22.17
CA ARG A 44 4.19 -0.73 -22.43
C ARG A 44 4.71 -1.86 -21.53
N LEU A 45 4.35 -1.88 -20.25
CA LEU A 45 4.72 -2.95 -19.32
C LEU A 45 4.10 -4.31 -19.69
N VAL A 46 2.82 -4.33 -20.08
CA VAL A 46 2.14 -5.55 -20.51
C VAL A 46 2.72 -6.08 -21.81
N VAL A 47 2.95 -5.20 -22.80
CA VAL A 47 3.61 -5.56 -24.07
C VAL A 47 5.01 -6.14 -23.81
N GLN A 48 5.82 -5.53 -22.93
CA GLN A 48 7.12 -6.07 -22.53
C GLN A 48 7.03 -7.43 -21.85
N HIS A 49 5.95 -7.67 -21.10
CA HIS A 49 5.72 -8.94 -20.44
C HIS A 49 5.30 -10.04 -21.42
N LEU A 50 4.50 -9.71 -22.44
CA LEU A 50 4.12 -10.63 -23.51
C LEU A 50 5.31 -10.94 -24.43
N ILE A 51 6.18 -9.95 -24.65
CA ILE A 51 7.47 -10.13 -25.34
C ILE A 51 8.29 -11.23 -24.64
N ARG A 52 8.34 -11.26 -23.30
CA ARG A 52 9.05 -12.31 -22.55
C ARG A 52 8.46 -13.72 -22.68
N ARG A 53 7.25 -13.88 -23.25
CA ARG A 53 6.57 -15.18 -23.41
C ARG A 53 6.71 -15.77 -24.82
N GLU A 54 7.38 -15.08 -25.75
CA GLU A 54 7.69 -15.55 -27.12
C GLU A 54 6.49 -16.08 -27.95
N SER A 55 5.27 -15.57 -27.74
CA SER A 55 4.09 -15.97 -28.54
C SER A 55 3.87 -15.04 -29.73
N LEU A 56 4.28 -15.46 -30.92
CA LEU A 56 4.21 -14.65 -32.15
C LEU A 56 2.76 -14.37 -32.62
N ALA A 57 1.84 -15.31 -32.42
CA ALA A 57 0.45 -15.17 -32.89
C ALA A 57 -0.35 -14.12 -32.10
N ASP A 58 -0.19 -14.10 -30.77
CA ASP A 58 -0.81 -13.09 -29.91
C ASP A 58 -0.27 -11.69 -30.23
N PHE A 59 1.02 -11.61 -30.60
CA PHE A 59 1.71 -10.37 -30.88
C PHE A 59 1.25 -9.69 -32.19
N VAL A 60 0.98 -10.47 -33.24
CA VAL A 60 0.43 -9.95 -34.52
C VAL A 60 -0.99 -9.40 -34.34
N SER A 61 -1.81 -10.06 -33.51
CA SER A 61 -3.16 -9.57 -33.17
C SER A 61 -3.08 -8.26 -32.40
N ILE A 62 -2.27 -8.22 -31.35
CA ILE A 62 -2.05 -7.03 -30.49
C ILE A 62 -1.56 -5.83 -31.30
N HIS A 63 -0.60 -6.04 -32.20
CA HIS A 63 -0.07 -4.98 -33.05
C HIS A 63 -1.18 -4.33 -33.89
N SER A 64 -2.01 -5.13 -34.55
CA SER A 64 -3.06 -4.63 -35.45
C SER A 64 -4.08 -3.74 -34.73
N GLU A 65 -4.40 -4.08 -33.49
CA GLU A 65 -5.36 -3.32 -32.69
C GLU A 65 -4.75 -2.06 -32.04
N ILE A 66 -3.49 -2.10 -31.58
CA ILE A 66 -2.76 -0.89 -31.10
C ILE A 66 -2.66 0.15 -32.22
N ILE A 67 -2.40 -0.28 -33.46
CA ILE A 67 -2.36 0.61 -34.62
C ILE A 67 -3.73 1.23 -34.92
N SER A 68 -4.82 0.46 -34.74
CA SER A 68 -6.19 0.99 -34.87
C SER A 68 -6.44 2.09 -33.83
N LEU A 69 -6.05 1.88 -32.57
CA LEU A 69 -6.18 2.86 -31.49
C LEU A 69 -5.42 4.16 -31.78
N VAL A 70 -4.18 4.07 -32.27
CA VAL A 70 -3.38 5.26 -32.64
C VAL A 70 -4.05 6.04 -33.77
N LYS A 71 -4.57 5.35 -34.79
CA LYS A 71 -5.25 5.99 -35.92
C LYS A 71 -6.54 6.67 -35.52
N GLU A 72 -7.40 5.97 -34.79
CA GLU A 72 -8.67 6.51 -34.28
C GLU A 72 -8.46 7.71 -33.34
N SER A 73 -7.39 7.71 -32.54
CA SER A 73 -7.06 8.80 -31.61
C SER A 73 -6.46 10.02 -32.31
N ALA A 74 -5.60 9.81 -33.32
CA ALA A 74 -5.01 10.89 -34.10
C ALA A 74 -6.04 11.59 -35.00
N ASP A 75 -6.91 10.83 -35.67
CA ASP A 75 -7.97 11.35 -36.55
C ASP A 75 -8.97 12.21 -35.76
N LEU A 76 -9.24 11.85 -34.50
CA LEU A 76 -10.15 12.60 -33.63
C LEU A 76 -9.61 13.97 -33.19
N LEU A 77 -8.29 14.12 -33.17
CA LEU A 77 -7.59 15.31 -32.69
C LEU A 77 -7.01 16.14 -33.83
N ASP A 78 -7.22 15.73 -35.08
CA ASP A 78 -6.59 16.30 -36.28
C ASP A 78 -5.06 16.38 -36.15
N LEU A 79 -4.47 15.38 -35.50
CA LEU A 79 -3.03 15.30 -35.26
C LEU A 79 -2.37 14.42 -36.32
N PRO A 80 -1.20 14.81 -36.85
CA PRO A 80 -0.51 14.01 -37.85
C PRO A 80 -0.01 12.69 -37.23
N ILE A 81 -0.24 11.59 -37.96
CA ILE A 81 0.40 10.30 -37.67
C ILE A 81 1.73 10.28 -38.42
N ASP A 82 2.85 10.16 -37.69
CA ASP A 82 4.16 10.01 -38.33
C ASP A 82 4.15 8.74 -39.21
N GLY A 83 4.48 8.90 -40.49
CA GLY A 83 4.27 7.93 -41.58
C GLY A 83 5.17 6.68 -41.54
N GLY A 84 5.11 5.92 -40.45
CA GLY A 84 5.90 4.71 -40.23
C GLY A 84 5.21 3.63 -39.40
N LEU A 85 3.89 3.72 -39.19
CA LEU A 85 3.11 2.71 -38.47
C LEU A 85 2.52 1.70 -39.47
N PRO A 86 3.17 0.55 -39.73
CA PRO A 86 2.68 -0.43 -40.70
C PRO A 86 1.30 -0.94 -40.26
N SER A 87 0.34 -1.05 -41.21
CA SER A 87 -1.01 -1.56 -40.93
C SER A 87 -1.06 -3.05 -40.62
N SER A 88 0.01 -3.78 -40.95
CA SER A 88 0.21 -5.19 -40.69
C SER A 88 1.72 -5.41 -40.58
N VAL A 89 2.18 -6.13 -39.55
CA VAL A 89 3.57 -6.58 -39.49
C VAL A 89 3.60 -8.06 -39.83
N SER A 90 4.26 -8.39 -40.92
CA SER A 90 4.70 -9.74 -41.24
C SER A 90 6.22 -9.76 -41.09
N GLY A 91 6.74 -10.50 -40.13
CA GLY A 91 8.17 -10.43 -39.84
C GLY A 91 8.58 -11.30 -38.65
N THR A 92 9.84 -11.15 -38.28
CA THR A 92 10.41 -11.73 -37.07
C THR A 92 9.80 -11.07 -35.82
N PHE A 93 10.00 -11.71 -34.68
CA PHE A 93 9.56 -11.17 -33.39
C PHE A 93 10.09 -9.74 -33.14
N ASP A 94 11.32 -9.44 -33.58
CA ASP A 94 11.95 -8.13 -33.45
C ASP A 94 11.24 -7.05 -34.29
N ASP A 95 10.77 -7.41 -35.50
CA ASP A 95 10.07 -6.50 -36.40
C ASP A 95 8.73 -6.04 -35.80
N ILE A 96 7.99 -6.98 -35.20
CA ILE A 96 6.70 -6.68 -34.56
C ILE A 96 6.93 -5.88 -33.27
N GLN A 97 8.00 -6.17 -32.53
CA GLN A 97 8.34 -5.45 -31.30
C GLN A 97 8.69 -4.00 -31.58
N GLN A 98 9.46 -3.76 -32.65
CA GLN A 98 9.78 -2.42 -33.10
C GLN A 98 8.52 -1.65 -33.51
N ALA A 99 7.62 -2.27 -34.27
CA ALA A 99 6.40 -1.64 -34.74
C ALA A 99 5.40 -1.30 -33.60
N VAL A 100 5.22 -2.21 -32.63
CA VAL A 100 4.40 -1.94 -31.43
C VAL A 100 5.01 -0.82 -30.58
N GLY A 101 6.33 -0.79 -30.43
CA GLY A 101 7.03 0.28 -29.72
C GLY A 101 6.79 1.65 -30.35
N GLN A 102 6.88 1.75 -31.68
CA GLN A 102 6.62 2.98 -32.44
C GLN A 102 5.16 3.44 -32.29
N ALA A 103 4.20 2.52 -32.29
CA ALA A 103 2.78 2.83 -32.12
C ALA A 103 2.48 3.42 -30.73
N LEU A 104 3.05 2.83 -29.68
CA LEU A 104 2.90 3.33 -28.31
C LEU A 104 3.57 4.69 -28.11
N ASP A 105 4.70 4.93 -28.78
CA ASP A 105 5.37 6.24 -28.75
C ASP A 105 4.55 7.31 -29.46
N GLN A 106 3.87 6.97 -30.55
CA GLN A 106 2.95 7.88 -31.22
C GLN A 106 1.73 8.18 -30.35
N LEU A 107 1.16 7.17 -29.68
CA LEU A 107 0.03 7.36 -28.75
C LEU A 107 0.41 8.28 -27.59
N ASN A 108 1.62 8.14 -27.04
CA ASN A 108 2.16 9.04 -26.01
C ASN A 108 2.31 10.49 -26.49
N LYS A 109 2.77 10.71 -27.73
CA LYS A 109 2.88 12.06 -28.32
C LYS A 109 1.51 12.71 -28.53
N ILE A 110 0.52 11.92 -28.95
CA ILE A 110 -0.86 12.36 -29.12
C ILE A 110 -1.43 12.78 -27.76
N ALA A 111 -1.34 11.88 -26.78
CA ALA A 111 -1.72 12.12 -25.38
C ALA A 111 -1.14 13.40 -24.77
N ALA A 112 0.13 13.69 -25.05
CA ALA A 112 0.82 14.85 -24.51
C ALA A 112 0.32 16.21 -25.07
N GLN A 113 -0.44 16.19 -26.16
CA GLN A 113 -0.95 17.39 -26.84
C GLN A 113 -2.43 17.68 -26.55
N VAL A 114 -3.12 16.77 -25.86
CA VAL A 114 -4.54 16.93 -25.51
C VAL A 114 -4.70 17.72 -24.23
N ASP A 115 -5.68 18.62 -24.19
CA ASP A 115 -6.09 19.28 -22.96
C ASP A 115 -6.51 18.21 -21.91
N PRO A 116 -5.88 18.19 -20.72
CA PRO A 116 -6.26 17.29 -19.62
C PRO A 116 -7.74 17.33 -19.23
N LEU A 117 -8.49 18.36 -19.65
CA LEU A 117 -9.92 18.53 -19.37
C LEU A 117 -10.87 18.00 -20.46
N ASP A 118 -10.38 17.53 -21.63
CA ASP A 118 -11.24 17.06 -22.73
C ASP A 118 -11.84 15.66 -22.50
N LYS A 119 -12.89 15.60 -21.69
CA LYS A 119 -13.60 14.37 -21.30
C LYS A 119 -14.06 13.49 -22.49
N GLY A 120 -14.30 14.08 -23.66
CA GLY A 120 -14.77 13.36 -24.85
C GLY A 120 -13.68 12.50 -25.49
N PHE A 121 -12.46 13.04 -25.58
CA PHE A 121 -11.27 12.29 -25.98
C PHE A 121 -10.96 11.17 -24.98
N TRP A 122 -11.02 11.49 -23.68
CA TRP A 122 -10.72 10.53 -22.60
C TRP A 122 -11.67 9.33 -22.60
N ARG A 123 -12.98 9.57 -22.71
CA ARG A 123 -13.99 8.50 -22.75
C ARG A 123 -13.86 7.62 -24.00
N LYS A 124 -13.53 8.20 -25.16
CA LYS A 124 -13.34 7.43 -26.40
C LYS A 124 -12.08 6.57 -26.35
N THR A 125 -10.98 7.12 -25.82
CA THR A 125 -9.73 6.37 -25.62
C THR A 125 -9.97 5.16 -24.71
N GLN A 126 -10.68 5.36 -23.60
CA GLN A 126 -11.09 4.29 -22.69
C GLN A 126 -11.97 3.24 -23.37
N ASP A 127 -12.97 3.65 -24.15
CA ASP A 127 -13.85 2.73 -24.89
C ASP A 127 -13.11 1.91 -25.96
N VAL A 128 -12.10 2.50 -26.62
CA VAL A 128 -11.25 1.80 -27.61
C VAL A 128 -10.30 0.82 -26.90
N GLU A 129 -9.66 1.23 -25.80
CA GLU A 129 -8.84 0.34 -24.98
C GLU A 129 -9.65 -0.81 -24.37
N ARG A 130 -10.89 -0.55 -23.93
CA ARG A 130 -11.81 -1.60 -23.46
C ARG A 130 -12.09 -2.62 -24.56
N ARG A 131 -12.32 -2.16 -25.80
CA ARG A 131 -12.55 -3.03 -26.96
C ARG A 131 -11.32 -3.87 -27.32
N PHE A 132 -10.13 -3.26 -27.28
CA PHE A 132 -8.84 -3.93 -27.45
C PHE A 132 -8.67 -5.07 -26.43
N TYR A 133 -8.84 -4.78 -25.15
CA TYR A 133 -8.70 -5.78 -24.10
C TYR A 133 -9.78 -6.88 -24.13
N ALA A 134 -11.00 -6.55 -24.55
CA ALA A 134 -12.09 -7.51 -24.70
C ALA A 134 -11.90 -8.46 -25.90
N ALA A 135 -11.27 -7.99 -26.99
CA ALA A 135 -10.99 -8.78 -28.18
C ALA A 135 -9.87 -9.82 -27.97
N LEU A 136 -8.96 -9.56 -27.04
CA LEU A 136 -7.84 -10.43 -26.67
C LEU A 136 -8.22 -11.61 -25.74
N LEU A 137 -9.51 -11.87 -25.51
CA LEU A 137 -10.01 -12.92 -24.61
C LEU A 137 -10.43 -14.20 -25.38
N PRO A 138 -9.67 -15.31 -25.29
CA PRO A 138 -10.26 -16.65 -25.36
C PRO A 138 -10.47 -17.25 -23.95
N VAL A 139 -11.57 -18.00 -23.79
CA VAL A 139 -11.95 -18.70 -22.56
C VAL A 139 -10.92 -19.80 -22.23
N ALA A 140 -10.08 -19.57 -21.22
CA ALA A 140 -9.29 -20.63 -20.59
C ALA A 140 -9.91 -21.02 -19.23
N VAL A 141 -10.34 -22.27 -19.11
CA VAL A 141 -10.69 -22.87 -17.82
C VAL A 141 -9.38 -23.15 -17.08
N ILE A 142 -9.19 -22.52 -15.92
CA ILE A 142 -8.09 -22.86 -15.01
C ILE A 142 -8.71 -23.68 -13.88
N GLU A 143 -8.23 -24.92 -13.74
CA GLU A 143 -8.55 -25.79 -12.60
C GLU A 143 -8.15 -25.12 -11.27
N SER A 144 -9.05 -25.19 -10.30
CA SER A 144 -8.86 -24.59 -8.98
C SER A 144 -7.62 -25.17 -8.31
N ARG A 145 -6.73 -24.30 -7.85
CA ARG A 145 -5.79 -24.69 -6.78
C ARG A 145 -6.59 -24.95 -5.51
N CYS A 146 -6.10 -25.86 -4.66
CA CYS A 146 -6.62 -26.06 -3.31
C CYS A 146 -6.80 -24.70 -2.63
N ALA A 147 -8.02 -24.39 -2.17
CA ALA A 147 -8.32 -23.15 -1.48
C ALA A 147 -7.38 -23.02 -0.26
N PRO A 148 -6.68 -21.89 -0.07
CA PRO A 148 -5.95 -21.67 1.16
C PRO A 148 -6.94 -21.76 2.32
N ILE A 149 -6.51 -22.38 3.42
CA ILE A 149 -7.32 -22.57 4.61
C ILE A 149 -7.57 -21.19 5.24
N SER A 150 -8.65 -20.54 4.84
CA SER A 150 -9.07 -19.25 5.41
C SER A 150 -10.04 -19.47 6.58
N ILE A 151 -10.06 -18.52 7.52
CA ILE A 151 -11.03 -18.55 8.62
C ILE A 151 -12.43 -18.35 8.03
N THR A 152 -13.33 -19.31 8.21
CA THR A 152 -14.73 -19.22 7.80
C THR A 152 -15.63 -19.01 9.00
N SER A 153 -16.81 -18.43 8.78
CA SER A 153 -17.82 -18.20 9.82
C SER A 153 -18.12 -19.48 10.62
N GLN A 154 -18.38 -20.61 9.95
CA GLN A 154 -18.69 -21.89 10.59
C GLN A 154 -17.54 -22.43 11.45
N ARG A 155 -16.30 -22.33 10.97
CA ARG A 155 -15.12 -22.78 11.73
C ARG A 155 -14.87 -21.88 12.94
N PHE A 156 -15.00 -20.57 12.76
CA PHE A 156 -14.83 -19.59 13.85
C PHE A 156 -15.90 -19.76 14.94
N GLU A 157 -17.16 -19.99 14.56
CA GLU A 157 -18.23 -20.27 15.52
C GLU A 157 -17.94 -21.53 16.35
N THR A 158 -17.53 -22.61 15.66
CA THR A 158 -17.17 -23.89 16.31
C THR A 158 -16.03 -23.68 17.30
N TYR A 159 -15.01 -22.92 16.90
CA TYR A 159 -13.89 -22.55 17.76
C TYR A 159 -14.34 -21.76 19.00
N LEU A 160 -15.20 -20.75 18.87
CA LEU A 160 -15.69 -19.97 20.02
C LEU A 160 -16.47 -20.84 21.02
N ARG A 161 -17.37 -21.69 20.53
CA ARG A 161 -18.14 -22.61 21.37
C ARG A 161 -17.22 -23.54 22.16
N SER A 162 -16.20 -24.09 21.50
CA SER A 162 -15.26 -25.02 22.10
C SER A 162 -14.30 -24.35 23.09
N ARG A 163 -13.74 -23.18 22.75
CA ARG A 163 -12.73 -22.50 23.59
C ARG A 163 -13.34 -21.89 24.85
N PHE A 164 -14.55 -21.37 24.77
CA PHE A 164 -15.20 -20.62 25.85
C PHE A 164 -16.35 -21.38 26.52
N ASN A 165 -16.31 -22.73 26.52
CA ASN A 165 -17.27 -23.59 27.22
C ASN A 165 -18.75 -23.18 26.99
N ASN A 166 -19.13 -22.93 25.74
CA ASN A 166 -20.47 -22.47 25.34
C ASN A 166 -20.93 -21.12 25.90
N GLN A 167 -20.01 -20.24 26.35
CA GLN A 167 -20.31 -18.83 26.58
C GLN A 167 -20.91 -18.18 25.32
N TYR A 168 -20.39 -18.56 24.15
CA TYR A 168 -20.91 -18.17 22.85
C TYR A 168 -21.81 -19.26 22.29
N ILE A 169 -22.99 -18.87 21.81
CA ILE A 169 -24.04 -19.76 21.27
C ILE A 169 -24.27 -19.58 19.77
N GLY A 170 -23.45 -18.77 19.10
CA GLY A 170 -23.52 -18.57 17.65
C GLY A 170 -22.85 -17.28 17.20
N LEU A 171 -22.91 -17.01 15.90
CA LEU A 171 -22.54 -15.72 15.32
C LEU A 171 -23.79 -15.01 14.76
N LYS A 172 -23.92 -13.72 15.06
CA LYS A 172 -24.93 -12.86 14.43
C LYS A 172 -24.45 -12.34 13.07
N SER A 173 -23.17 -11.99 12.97
CA SER A 173 -22.55 -11.58 11.71
C SER A 173 -21.06 -11.95 11.68
N PHE A 174 -20.56 -12.16 10.46
CA PHE A 174 -19.17 -12.46 10.16
C PHE A 174 -18.84 -11.84 8.80
N THR A 175 -18.06 -10.77 8.82
CA THR A 175 -17.76 -9.97 7.63
C THR A 175 -16.26 -9.85 7.47
N LYS A 176 -15.70 -10.48 6.45
CA LYS A 176 -14.32 -10.25 6.05
C LYS A 176 -14.22 -8.88 5.39
N LEU A 177 -13.30 -8.05 5.87
CA LEU A 177 -12.99 -6.79 5.20
C LEU A 177 -12.07 -7.06 4.01
N VAL A 178 -12.38 -6.39 2.90
CA VAL A 178 -11.54 -6.42 1.71
C VAL A 178 -10.34 -5.49 1.93
N GLY A 179 -9.14 -5.98 1.67
CA GLY A 179 -7.88 -5.24 1.89
C GLY A 179 -6.93 -5.94 2.86
N GLY A 180 -5.83 -5.26 3.19
CA GLY A 180 -4.78 -5.74 4.11
C GLY A 180 -3.78 -6.69 3.46
N PHE A 181 -2.52 -6.26 3.30
CA PHE A 181 -1.48 -7.04 2.61
C PHE A 181 -0.94 -8.20 3.46
N GLN A 182 -0.87 -8.02 4.77
CA GLN A 182 -0.26 -9.00 5.69
C GLN A 182 -1.28 -9.90 6.39
N LYS A 183 -2.48 -9.37 6.63
CA LYS A 183 -3.45 -9.97 7.54
C LYS A 183 -4.87 -9.88 6.99
N GLU A 184 -5.65 -10.93 7.17
CA GLU A 184 -7.10 -10.85 7.00
C GLU A 184 -7.70 -10.14 8.22
N THR A 185 -8.55 -9.13 7.98
CA THR A 185 -9.32 -8.48 9.05
C THR A 185 -10.79 -8.89 8.92
N ILE A 186 -11.38 -9.38 10.02
CA ILE A 186 -12.74 -9.92 10.04
C ILE A 186 -13.51 -9.27 11.18
N LEU A 187 -14.64 -8.65 10.85
CA LEU A 187 -15.60 -8.15 11.83
C LEU A 187 -16.55 -9.28 12.23
N VAL A 188 -16.71 -9.50 13.54
CA VAL A 188 -17.56 -10.55 14.06
C VAL A 188 -18.47 -10.00 15.16
N GLU A 189 -19.76 -10.30 15.06
CA GLU A 189 -20.71 -10.15 16.16
C GLU A 189 -21.02 -11.53 16.74
N ALA A 190 -20.42 -11.85 17.89
CA ALA A 190 -20.59 -13.14 18.56
C ALA A 190 -21.78 -13.10 19.53
N LEU A 191 -22.71 -14.04 19.38
CA LEU A 191 -23.89 -14.15 20.23
C LEU A 191 -23.56 -14.96 21.50
N LYS A 192 -23.82 -14.38 22.66
CA LYS A 192 -23.62 -15.04 23.96
C LYS A 192 -24.86 -15.78 24.44
N ALA A 193 -24.67 -16.70 25.39
CA ALA A 193 -25.74 -17.50 25.98
C ALA A 193 -26.86 -16.69 26.65
N ASP A 194 -26.56 -15.47 27.08
CA ASP A 194 -27.53 -14.50 27.64
C ASP A 194 -28.23 -13.64 26.56
N ASN A 195 -28.04 -13.97 25.28
CA ASN A 195 -28.48 -13.21 24.09
C ASN A 195 -27.82 -11.83 23.91
N SER A 196 -26.83 -11.46 24.73
CA SER A 196 -25.99 -10.29 24.45
C SER A 196 -25.03 -10.56 23.29
N VAL A 197 -24.49 -9.49 22.69
CA VAL A 197 -23.59 -9.59 21.53
C VAL A 197 -22.25 -8.93 21.86
N ASP A 198 -21.17 -9.68 21.66
CA ASP A 198 -19.81 -9.13 21.67
C ASP A 198 -19.40 -8.77 20.23
N ALA A 199 -19.13 -7.49 19.97
CA ALA A 199 -18.54 -7.05 18.71
C ALA A 199 -17.01 -7.12 18.79
N VAL A 200 -16.39 -8.00 18.00
CA VAL A 200 -14.95 -8.25 17.99
C VAL A 200 -14.38 -8.14 16.59
N VAL A 201 -13.07 -7.88 16.52
CA VAL A 201 -12.30 -7.86 15.28
C VAL A 201 -11.24 -8.95 15.36
N VAL A 202 -11.18 -9.80 14.35
CA VAL A 202 -10.15 -10.83 14.20
C VAL A 202 -9.13 -10.34 13.17
N ARG A 203 -7.85 -10.34 13.54
CA ARG A 203 -6.72 -10.12 12.62
C ARG A 203 -5.93 -11.42 12.51
N ALA A 204 -5.93 -12.04 11.33
CA ALA A 204 -5.34 -13.35 11.08
C ALA A 204 -4.16 -13.28 10.12
N GLU A 205 -3.09 -14.04 10.38
CA GLU A 205 -1.93 -14.10 9.49
C GLU A 205 -2.29 -14.67 8.12
N LYS A 206 -1.75 -14.06 7.06
CA LYS A 206 -1.79 -14.63 5.72
C LYS A 206 -0.54 -15.47 5.44
N ASN A 207 -0.72 -16.58 4.73
CA ASN A 207 0.38 -17.49 4.38
C ASN A 207 1.28 -16.93 3.26
N ASP A 208 0.75 -16.03 2.43
CA ASP A 208 1.43 -15.34 1.34
C ASP A 208 2.01 -13.97 1.76
N ARG A 209 2.18 -13.75 3.06
CA ARG A 209 2.81 -12.53 3.59
C ARG A 209 4.17 -12.29 2.95
N PHE A 210 4.35 -11.10 2.39
CA PHE A 210 5.59 -10.71 1.74
C PHE A 210 6.26 -9.50 2.42
N LEU A 211 5.54 -8.73 3.27
CA LEU A 211 6.12 -7.65 4.04
C LEU A 211 6.72 -8.19 5.35
N LYS A 212 7.86 -7.65 5.76
CA LYS A 212 8.59 -8.11 6.96
C LYS A 212 8.88 -6.96 7.91
N HIS A 213 7.85 -6.36 8.47
CA HIS A 213 7.95 -5.26 9.45
C HIS A 213 8.36 -5.74 10.85
N THR A 214 8.74 -4.79 11.72
CA THR A 214 9.19 -5.11 13.09
C THR A 214 8.16 -5.96 13.81
N ALA A 215 6.88 -5.57 13.71
CA ALA A 215 5.74 -6.22 14.34
C ALA A 215 4.77 -6.83 13.30
N SER A 216 5.29 -7.32 12.16
CA SER A 216 4.44 -7.94 11.13
C SER A 216 3.85 -9.30 11.53
N GLU A 217 4.49 -10.00 12.46
CA GLU A 217 3.98 -11.27 13.01
C GLU A 217 2.94 -11.01 14.08
N ILE A 218 1.89 -11.85 14.13
CA ILE A 218 0.71 -11.56 14.96
C ILE A 218 1.00 -11.58 16.46
N ASP A 219 1.97 -12.38 16.90
CA ASP A 219 2.40 -12.42 18.29
C ASP A 219 3.02 -11.10 18.73
N ASP A 220 3.80 -10.49 17.84
CA ASP A 220 4.48 -9.23 18.13
C ASP A 220 3.49 -8.06 18.10
N GLU A 221 2.62 -8.00 17.08
CA GLU A 221 1.58 -6.98 16.99
C GLU A 221 0.64 -7.03 18.21
N PHE A 222 0.26 -8.22 18.67
CA PHE A 222 -0.60 -8.36 19.85
C PHE A 222 0.06 -7.83 21.13
N GLU A 223 1.32 -8.15 21.39
CA GLU A 223 2.01 -7.65 22.58
C GLU A 223 2.26 -6.14 22.49
N ILE A 224 2.48 -5.59 21.28
CA ILE A 224 2.53 -4.13 21.07
C ILE A 224 1.19 -3.48 21.39
N VAL A 225 0.08 -3.98 20.83
CA VAL A 225 -1.26 -3.44 21.10
C VAL A 225 -1.58 -3.52 22.59
N ARG A 226 -1.19 -4.61 23.26
CA ARG A 226 -1.34 -4.77 24.71
C ARG A 226 -0.50 -3.76 25.49
N LEU A 227 0.72 -3.49 25.06
CA LEU A 227 1.58 -2.46 25.67
C LEU A 227 0.92 -1.07 25.53
N MET A 228 0.41 -0.73 24.35
CA MET A 228 -0.28 0.55 24.10
C MET A 228 -1.56 0.69 24.92
N TRP A 229 -2.37 -0.37 24.99
CA TRP A 229 -3.58 -0.41 25.80
C TRP A 229 -3.28 -0.17 27.28
N ASN A 230 -2.28 -0.85 27.82
CA ASN A 230 -1.87 -0.68 29.22
C ASN A 230 -1.28 0.71 29.51
N ALA A 231 -0.68 1.36 28.51
CA ALA A 231 -0.20 2.73 28.59
C ALA A 231 -1.32 3.78 28.45
N GLY A 232 -2.58 3.37 28.23
CA GLY A 232 -3.72 4.28 28.08
C GLY A 232 -3.83 4.92 26.70
N ILE A 233 -3.07 4.45 25.71
CA ILE A 233 -3.24 4.87 24.31
C ILE A 233 -4.54 4.27 23.78
N PRO A 234 -5.39 5.05 23.07
CA PRO A 234 -6.61 4.53 22.47
C PRO A 234 -6.23 3.57 21.34
N VAL A 235 -6.25 2.30 21.64
CA VAL A 235 -6.15 1.19 20.69
C VAL A 235 -7.36 0.28 20.88
N ALA A 236 -7.62 -0.62 19.93
CA ALA A 236 -8.66 -1.62 20.12
C ALA A 236 -8.28 -2.55 21.28
N GLU A 237 -9.18 -2.75 22.25
CA GLU A 237 -8.91 -3.56 23.44
C GLU A 237 -8.47 -4.98 23.04
N PRO A 238 -7.23 -5.39 23.34
CA PRO A 238 -6.77 -6.73 23.03
C PRO A 238 -7.45 -7.74 23.96
N LEU A 239 -8.18 -8.71 23.40
CA LEU A 239 -8.92 -9.70 24.19
C LEU A 239 -8.14 -11.00 24.33
N TRP A 240 -7.72 -11.58 23.20
CA TRP A 240 -6.86 -12.78 23.21
C TRP A 240 -6.10 -12.94 21.90
N ILE A 241 -5.13 -13.85 21.92
CA ILE A 241 -4.40 -14.33 20.76
C ILE A 241 -4.50 -15.85 20.69
N GLU A 242 -4.55 -16.37 19.46
CA GLU A 242 -4.41 -17.77 19.13
C GLU A 242 -3.09 -17.98 18.39
N ARG A 243 -2.18 -18.69 19.07
CA ARG A 243 -0.82 -18.97 18.59
C ARG A 243 -0.73 -20.31 17.86
N ASP A 244 -1.73 -21.17 18.05
CA ASP A 244 -1.82 -22.44 17.33
C ASP A 244 -2.75 -22.31 16.12
N ALA A 245 -2.18 -22.51 14.93
CA ALA A 245 -2.94 -22.50 13.68
C ALA A 245 -3.83 -23.74 13.51
N SER A 246 -3.71 -24.78 14.34
CA SER A 246 -4.42 -26.06 14.17
C SER A 246 -5.94 -25.91 14.11
N ALA A 247 -6.51 -25.01 14.92
CA ALA A 247 -7.96 -24.83 15.01
C ALA A 247 -8.56 -24.23 13.73
N LEU A 248 -7.94 -23.15 13.22
CA LEU A 248 -8.53 -22.31 12.17
C LEU A 248 -7.69 -22.20 10.89
N GLY A 249 -6.54 -22.87 10.83
CA GLY A 249 -5.59 -22.85 9.71
C GLY A 249 -4.71 -21.61 9.63
N SER A 250 -4.85 -20.69 10.60
CA SER A 250 -4.03 -19.50 10.74
C SER A 250 -3.95 -19.09 12.21
N ARG A 251 -2.84 -18.42 12.57
CA ARG A 251 -2.69 -17.70 13.84
C ARG A 251 -3.42 -16.37 13.74
N PHE A 252 -4.05 -15.94 14.82
CA PHE A 252 -4.81 -14.70 14.81
C PHE A 252 -4.89 -14.07 16.19
N MET A 253 -5.11 -12.77 16.23
CA MET A 253 -5.48 -12.05 17.44
C MET A 253 -6.90 -11.53 17.34
N VAL A 254 -7.51 -11.31 18.49
CA VAL A 254 -8.86 -10.77 18.61
C VAL A 254 -8.87 -9.59 19.55
N SER A 255 -9.47 -8.50 19.09
CA SER A 255 -9.71 -7.30 19.87
C SER A 255 -11.21 -6.98 19.95
N ARG A 256 -11.61 -6.17 20.93
CA ARG A 256 -12.94 -5.56 20.91
C ARG A 256 -13.02 -4.60 19.72
N ARG A 257 -14.17 -4.55 19.05
CA ARG A 257 -14.41 -3.57 17.99
C ARG A 257 -14.45 -2.16 18.61
N ALA A 258 -13.50 -1.32 18.24
CA ALA A 258 -13.52 0.08 18.61
C ALA A 258 -14.62 0.83 17.83
N PRO A 259 -15.29 1.83 18.44
CA PRO A 259 -16.29 2.64 17.77
C PRO A 259 -15.64 3.67 16.82
N GLY A 260 -16.45 4.29 15.97
CA GLY A 260 -16.01 5.33 15.04
C GLY A 260 -15.63 4.84 13.64
N GLU A 261 -15.22 5.80 12.81
CA GLU A 261 -14.85 5.63 11.40
C GLU A 261 -13.45 6.20 11.16
N ASN A 262 -12.78 5.76 10.09
CA ASN A 262 -11.49 6.31 9.71
C ASN A 262 -11.61 7.82 9.47
N ALA A 263 -10.69 8.60 10.05
CA ALA A 263 -10.69 10.06 9.92
C ALA A 263 -10.52 10.54 8.47
N GLY A 264 -9.88 9.72 7.63
CA GLY A 264 -9.66 9.98 6.23
C GLY A 264 -9.01 8.79 5.54
N ASN A 265 -8.35 9.04 4.43
CA ASN A 265 -7.51 8.08 3.72
C ASN A 265 -6.02 8.48 3.86
N ALA A 266 -5.13 7.69 3.25
CA ALA A 266 -3.69 7.90 3.35
C ALA A 266 -3.15 9.12 2.58
N VAL A 267 -4.02 9.87 1.89
CA VAL A 267 -3.70 11.13 1.19
C VAL A 267 -4.59 12.30 1.65
N GLY A 268 -5.30 12.16 2.76
CA GLY A 268 -6.04 13.22 3.43
C GLY A 268 -7.52 12.91 3.62
N SER A 269 -8.33 13.96 3.64
CA SER A 269 -9.79 13.88 3.73
C SER A 269 -10.40 14.87 2.76
N ALA A 270 -11.66 14.64 2.37
CA ALA A 270 -12.42 15.56 1.53
C ALA A 270 -12.64 16.92 2.20
N SER A 271 -12.54 16.99 3.53
CA SER A 271 -12.73 18.20 4.32
C SER A 271 -11.55 18.45 5.26
N LYS A 272 -11.37 19.71 5.66
CA LYS A 272 -10.37 20.07 6.68
C LYS A 272 -10.74 19.48 8.04
N PHE A 273 -9.76 18.97 8.75
CA PHE A 273 -9.93 18.59 10.14
C PHE A 273 -10.09 19.84 11.01
N SER A 274 -10.99 19.77 11.99
CA SER A 274 -11.12 20.84 12.98
C SER A 274 -9.88 20.90 13.86
N ARG A 275 -9.59 22.07 14.42
CA ARG A 275 -8.46 22.25 15.35
C ARG A 275 -8.53 21.28 16.53
N ASP A 276 -9.73 21.04 17.08
CA ASP A 276 -9.95 20.11 18.19
C ASP A 276 -9.63 18.66 17.79
N LEU A 277 -10.00 18.25 16.58
CA LEU A 277 -9.68 16.92 16.08
C LEU A 277 -8.18 16.77 15.82
N THR A 278 -7.54 17.78 15.22
CA THR A 278 -6.08 17.83 15.06
C THR A 278 -5.37 17.74 16.41
N GLN A 279 -5.85 18.46 17.42
CA GLN A 279 -5.33 18.37 18.78
C GLN A 279 -5.56 16.98 19.39
N SER A 280 -6.71 16.33 19.12
CA SER A 280 -6.96 14.95 19.54
C SER A 280 -5.99 13.96 18.89
N PHE A 281 -5.64 14.12 17.61
CA PHE A 281 -4.62 13.28 16.97
C PHE A 281 -3.26 13.46 17.65
N LEU A 282 -2.84 14.71 17.82
CA LEU A 282 -1.51 15.01 18.34
C LEU A 282 -1.35 14.72 19.83
N THR A 283 -2.43 14.80 20.62
CA THR A 283 -2.44 14.36 22.02
C THR A 283 -2.08 12.88 22.13
N ASN A 284 -2.64 12.05 21.26
CA ASN A 284 -2.34 10.63 21.26
C ASN A 284 -0.96 10.32 20.67
N LEU A 285 -0.53 11.04 19.63
CA LEU A 285 0.82 10.89 19.07
C LEU A 285 1.90 11.23 20.10
N VAL A 286 1.75 12.36 20.81
CA VAL A 286 2.65 12.73 21.91
C VAL A 286 2.58 11.71 23.05
N GLY A 287 1.38 11.19 23.36
CA GLY A 287 1.21 10.10 24.31
C GLY A 287 2.07 8.87 23.96
N ILE A 288 2.04 8.43 22.69
CA ILE A 288 2.86 7.33 22.19
C ILE A 288 4.36 7.65 22.31
N HIS A 289 4.76 8.83 21.87
CA HIS A 289 6.17 9.26 21.91
C HIS A 289 6.72 9.39 23.34
N ASN A 290 5.85 9.62 24.33
CA ASN A 290 6.24 9.75 25.73
C ASN A 290 6.15 8.44 26.53
N ILE A 291 5.76 7.32 25.90
CA ILE A 291 5.85 6.01 26.54
C ILE A 291 7.31 5.73 26.89
N LYS A 292 7.55 5.41 28.16
CA LYS A 292 8.88 5.08 28.65
C LYS A 292 9.37 3.81 27.98
N VAL A 293 10.50 3.91 27.28
CA VAL A 293 11.20 2.76 26.71
C VAL A 293 12.10 2.17 27.80
N ASP A 294 11.68 1.05 28.38
CA ASP A 294 12.45 0.27 29.34
C ASP A 294 12.35 -1.24 29.04
N ASP A 295 12.88 -2.10 29.91
CA ASP A 295 12.92 -3.56 29.69
C ASP A 295 11.54 -4.18 29.42
N SER A 296 10.44 -3.50 29.73
CA SER A 296 9.09 -3.98 29.37
C SER A 296 8.88 -4.11 27.86
N VAL A 297 9.58 -3.33 27.02
CA VAL A 297 9.48 -3.46 25.56
C VAL A 297 10.23 -4.67 25.03
N ALA A 298 11.08 -5.31 25.85
CA ALA A 298 11.90 -6.46 25.46
C ALA A 298 11.08 -7.73 25.14
N ILE A 299 9.82 -7.77 25.56
CA ILE A 299 8.87 -8.84 25.21
C ILE A 299 8.45 -8.78 23.73
N THR A 300 8.74 -7.67 23.05
CA THR A 300 8.44 -7.44 21.63
C THR A 300 9.73 -7.31 20.82
N LYS A 301 9.62 -7.33 19.50
CA LYS A 301 10.73 -7.11 18.58
C LYS A 301 11.23 -5.66 18.56
N LEU A 302 10.63 -4.75 19.31
CA LEU A 302 11.20 -3.42 19.58
C LEU A 302 12.61 -3.50 20.17
N ILE A 303 12.92 -4.58 20.91
CA ILE A 303 14.26 -4.84 21.46
C ILE A 303 15.37 -4.80 20.41
N ARG A 304 15.05 -5.14 19.15
CA ARG A 304 16.01 -5.10 18.03
C ARG A 304 16.56 -3.70 17.78
N TRP A 305 15.77 -2.68 18.09
CA TRP A 305 16.12 -1.28 17.91
C TRP A 305 16.84 -0.68 19.13
N MET A 306 16.76 -1.33 20.31
CA MET A 306 17.47 -0.88 21.52
C MET A 306 18.99 -1.08 21.45
N GLY A 307 19.47 -1.93 20.54
CA GLY A 307 20.91 -2.21 20.38
C GLY A 307 21.71 -1.08 19.72
N HIS A 308 21.05 -0.07 19.17
CA HIS A 308 21.69 1.07 18.51
C HIS A 308 22.08 2.14 19.54
N LYS A 309 23.33 2.62 19.47
CA LYS A 309 23.91 3.52 20.47
C LYS A 309 23.39 4.96 20.38
N THR A 310 22.94 5.36 19.20
CA THR A 310 22.52 6.73 18.88
C THR A 310 21.21 6.74 18.10
N LEU A 311 20.51 7.88 18.08
CA LEU A 311 19.32 8.07 17.25
C LEU A 311 19.67 8.06 15.76
N ALA A 312 20.85 8.57 15.42
CA ALA A 312 21.38 8.51 14.05
C ALA A 312 21.61 7.06 13.58
N ASP A 313 22.12 6.17 14.46
CA ASP A 313 22.30 4.76 14.12
C ASP A 313 20.97 4.03 13.90
N ASN A 314 19.96 4.32 14.71
CA ASN A 314 18.60 3.83 14.48
C ASN A 314 18.03 4.30 13.14
N THR A 315 18.29 5.56 12.78
CA THR A 315 17.83 6.13 11.50
C THR A 315 18.52 5.44 10.33
N ARG A 316 19.84 5.22 10.40
CA ARG A 316 20.58 4.42 9.39
C ARG A 316 20.03 3.00 9.26
N ALA A 317 19.82 2.33 10.38
CA ALA A 317 19.26 0.98 10.39
C ALA A 317 17.85 0.94 9.77
N ALA A 318 17.03 1.97 9.99
CA ALA A 318 15.71 2.08 9.35
C ALA A 318 15.82 2.28 7.83
N ILE A 319 16.76 3.11 7.35
CA ILE A 319 17.01 3.32 5.92
C ILE A 319 17.46 2.02 5.27
N ASP A 320 18.44 1.33 5.87
CA ASP A 320 18.94 0.04 5.39
C ASP A 320 17.83 -1.01 5.36
N TYR A 321 17.00 -1.04 6.41
CA TYR A 321 15.85 -1.92 6.49
C TYR A 321 14.90 -1.67 5.31
N TRP A 322 14.48 -0.43 5.06
CA TRP A 322 13.57 -0.10 3.94
C TRP A 322 14.20 -0.30 2.56
N ARG A 323 15.51 -0.08 2.42
CA ARG A 323 16.26 -0.32 1.17
C ARG A 323 16.34 -1.81 0.81
N ASN A 324 16.43 -2.69 1.80
CA ASN A 324 16.72 -4.11 1.63
C ASN A 324 15.50 -5.03 1.83
N GLN A 325 14.31 -4.53 1.55
CA GLN A 325 13.10 -5.33 1.63
C GLN A 325 13.09 -6.46 0.59
N SER A 326 12.69 -7.66 1.00
CA SER A 326 12.81 -8.85 0.14
C SER A 326 11.99 -8.77 -1.16
N TRP A 327 10.88 -8.02 -1.16
CA TRP A 327 10.05 -7.81 -2.36
C TRP A 327 10.68 -6.83 -3.37
N LEU A 328 11.65 -6.02 -2.95
CA LEU A 328 12.40 -5.14 -3.86
C LEU A 328 13.38 -5.93 -4.75
N ALA A 329 13.74 -7.16 -4.36
CA ALA A 329 14.67 -7.99 -5.14
C ALA A 329 14.17 -8.27 -6.56
N THR A 330 12.84 -8.27 -6.77
CA THR A 330 12.21 -8.48 -8.07
C THR A 330 11.78 -7.19 -8.76
N ALA A 331 11.93 -6.04 -8.11
CA ALA A 331 11.53 -4.75 -8.65
C ALA A 331 12.51 -4.26 -9.73
N PRO A 332 12.03 -3.57 -10.79
CA PRO A 332 12.92 -2.92 -11.75
C PRO A 332 13.82 -1.88 -11.07
N ALA A 333 15.04 -1.73 -11.57
CA ALA A 333 15.94 -0.68 -11.10
C ALA A 333 15.30 0.71 -11.28
N SER A 334 15.36 1.54 -10.24
CA SER A 334 14.83 2.92 -10.26
C SER A 334 15.92 3.91 -9.86
N VAL A 335 16.17 4.89 -10.73
CA VAL A 335 17.12 5.99 -10.49
C VAL A 335 16.62 6.87 -9.36
N THR A 336 15.31 7.18 -9.31
CA THR A 336 14.72 7.96 -8.20
C THR A 336 14.90 7.23 -6.87
N PHE A 337 14.65 5.91 -6.82
CA PHE A 337 14.84 5.11 -5.61
C PHE A 337 16.31 5.12 -5.16
N SER A 338 17.24 4.87 -6.08
CA SER A 338 18.67 4.87 -5.77
C SER A 338 19.16 6.23 -5.25
N ARG A 339 18.69 7.32 -5.87
CA ARG A 339 19.03 8.69 -5.49
C ARG A 339 18.47 9.06 -4.12
N VAL A 340 17.19 8.82 -3.86
CA VAL A 340 16.55 9.23 -2.59
C VAL A 340 17.18 8.50 -1.40
N PHE A 341 17.44 7.20 -1.52
CA PHE A 341 18.07 6.44 -0.44
C PHE A 341 19.54 6.83 -0.23
N LYS A 342 20.29 7.16 -1.30
CA LYS A 342 21.65 7.70 -1.16
C LYS A 342 21.64 9.05 -0.45
N TRP A 343 20.72 9.94 -0.82
CA TRP A 343 20.56 11.22 -0.14
C TRP A 343 20.20 11.03 1.34
N LEU A 344 19.30 10.10 1.67
CA LEU A 344 18.95 9.83 3.07
C LEU A 344 20.16 9.37 3.89
N GLU A 345 21.03 8.52 3.34
CA GLU A 345 22.25 8.06 4.00
C GLU A 345 23.27 9.18 4.25
N ASP A 346 23.48 10.03 3.25
CA ASP A 346 24.45 11.14 3.33
C ASP A 346 23.99 12.24 4.29
N ASN A 347 22.70 12.28 4.61
CA ASN A 347 22.07 13.44 5.24
C ASN A 347 21.36 13.14 6.57
N VAL A 348 21.64 11.99 7.19
CA VAL A 348 21.10 11.60 8.49
C VAL A 348 21.21 12.75 9.51
N PRO A 349 20.11 13.15 10.19
CA PRO A 349 20.14 14.22 11.19
C PRO A 349 21.15 13.96 12.33
N ALA A 350 21.58 15.05 12.98
CA ALA A 350 22.49 14.98 14.12
C ALA A 350 21.88 14.17 15.29
N ASP A 351 22.73 13.66 16.18
CA ASP A 351 22.31 12.88 17.34
C ASP A 351 21.98 13.78 18.55
N ASP A 352 20.99 14.66 18.39
CA ASP A 352 20.58 15.65 19.40
C ASP A 352 19.11 15.49 19.86
N GLY A 353 18.44 14.43 19.42
CA GLY A 353 17.07 14.07 19.82
C GLY A 353 17.01 12.88 20.79
N LYS A 354 15.80 12.54 21.27
CA LYS A 354 15.57 11.32 22.05
C LYS A 354 14.77 10.31 21.23
N GLN A 355 15.19 9.06 21.30
CA GLN A 355 14.45 7.96 20.71
C GLN A 355 13.13 7.74 21.45
N CYS A 356 12.06 7.46 20.71
CA CYS A 356 10.77 7.06 21.25
C CYS A 356 10.17 5.90 20.46
N ILE A 357 9.04 5.36 20.93
CA ILE A 357 8.21 4.49 20.08
C ILE A 357 7.62 5.37 18.99
N VAL A 358 7.76 4.94 17.74
CA VAL A 358 7.08 5.53 16.57
C VAL A 358 6.17 4.47 15.95
N HIS A 359 4.95 4.86 15.64
CA HIS A 359 3.95 4.04 14.98
C HIS A 359 4.37 3.70 13.55
N ASN A 360 4.98 4.67 12.87
CA ASN A 360 5.55 4.60 11.52
C ASN A 360 4.50 4.34 10.40
N ASP A 361 3.22 4.54 10.74
CA ASP A 361 2.06 4.53 9.84
C ASP A 361 0.89 5.34 10.46
N PHE A 362 1.25 6.42 11.19
CA PHE A 362 0.30 7.27 11.90
C PHE A 362 -0.35 8.28 10.94
N GLY A 363 -1.49 7.90 10.37
CA GLY A 363 -2.24 8.75 9.44
C GLY A 363 -3.76 8.60 9.59
N PRO A 364 -4.56 9.49 8.98
CA PRO A 364 -6.02 9.47 9.09
C PRO A 364 -6.67 8.14 8.68
N HIS A 365 -6.05 7.37 7.79
CA HIS A 365 -6.50 6.04 7.38
C HIS A 365 -6.35 4.97 8.47
N ASN A 366 -5.52 5.19 9.48
CA ASN A 366 -5.29 4.26 10.58
C ASN A 366 -5.83 4.77 11.92
N ILE A 367 -6.61 5.85 11.91
CA ILE A 367 -7.17 6.45 13.12
C ILE A 367 -8.70 6.46 13.04
N LEU A 368 -9.35 5.77 13.97
CA LEU A 368 -10.79 5.83 14.15
C LEU A 368 -11.19 7.04 14.99
N VAL A 369 -12.25 7.70 14.56
CA VAL A 369 -12.80 8.91 15.19
C VAL A 369 -14.30 8.75 15.40
N GLU A 370 -14.76 9.16 16.58
CA GLU A 370 -16.18 9.31 16.88
C GLU A 370 -16.38 10.62 17.65
N SER A 371 -17.40 11.38 17.27
CA SER A 371 -17.74 12.65 17.95
C SER A 371 -16.54 13.61 18.12
N GLY A 372 -15.67 13.68 17.10
CA GLY A 372 -14.50 14.57 17.09
C GLY A 372 -13.33 14.12 17.97
N LYS A 373 -13.31 12.88 18.46
CA LYS A 373 -12.23 12.32 19.27
C LYS A 373 -11.70 11.02 18.70
N VAL A 374 -10.41 10.79 18.86
CA VAL A 374 -9.77 9.51 18.54
C VAL A 374 -10.29 8.42 19.46
N THR A 375 -10.77 7.32 18.87
CA THR A 375 -11.28 6.15 19.59
C THR A 375 -10.34 4.96 19.50
N ALA A 376 -9.61 4.82 18.39
CA ALA A 376 -8.55 3.82 18.25
C ALA A 376 -7.51 4.20 17.19
N ILE A 377 -6.26 3.87 17.48
CA ILE A 377 -5.13 3.88 16.54
C ILE A 377 -4.88 2.43 16.12
N LEU A 378 -4.86 2.19 14.82
CA LEU A 378 -4.83 0.87 14.19
C LEU A 378 -3.51 0.62 13.48
N ASP A 379 -3.26 -0.64 13.14
CA ASP A 379 -2.17 -1.10 12.28
C ASP A 379 -0.75 -0.86 12.80
N TRP A 380 -0.45 -1.52 13.92
CA TRP A 380 0.81 -1.38 14.66
C TRP A 380 1.98 -2.21 14.08
N GLU A 381 1.84 -2.77 12.88
CA GLU A 381 2.85 -3.70 12.34
C GLU A 381 4.19 -3.04 11.97
N ASN A 382 4.15 -1.74 11.70
CA ASN A 382 5.31 -0.91 11.32
C ASN A 382 6.07 -0.28 12.50
N VAL A 383 5.57 -0.48 13.73
CA VAL A 383 6.10 0.13 14.94
C VAL A 383 7.61 -0.13 15.09
N ARG A 384 8.35 0.88 15.57
CA ARG A 384 9.77 0.73 15.89
C ARG A 384 10.16 1.74 16.95
N LEU A 385 11.38 1.61 17.47
CA LEU A 385 11.99 2.71 18.22
C LEU A 385 12.71 3.64 17.22
N GLY A 386 12.45 4.93 17.27
CA GLY A 386 12.90 5.87 16.25
C GLY A 386 12.85 7.34 16.65
N ASP A 387 13.03 8.20 15.65
CA ASP A 387 12.92 9.66 15.78
C ASP A 387 11.44 10.07 15.65
N PRO A 388 10.87 10.84 16.60
CA PRO A 388 9.47 11.27 16.54
C PRO A 388 9.12 12.06 15.28
N ALA A 389 10.11 12.66 14.61
CA ALA A 389 9.90 13.36 13.34
C ALA A 389 9.44 12.42 12.22
N ASP A 390 9.67 11.11 12.32
CA ASP A 390 9.18 10.15 11.32
C ASP A 390 7.65 10.07 11.30
N ASP A 391 7.03 9.93 12.47
CA ASP A 391 5.56 9.94 12.58
C ASP A 391 4.99 11.32 12.25
N LEU A 392 5.62 12.40 12.73
CA LEU A 392 5.11 13.74 12.49
C LEU A 392 5.16 14.11 11.00
N ALA A 393 6.26 13.78 10.30
CA ALA A 393 6.37 14.00 8.87
C ALA A 393 5.37 13.15 8.08
N TYR A 394 5.18 11.88 8.49
CA TYR A 394 4.21 11.00 7.86
C TYR A 394 2.77 11.48 8.07
N PHE A 395 2.42 11.91 9.28
CA PHE A 395 1.12 12.50 9.59
C PHE A 395 0.85 13.76 8.76
N ILE A 396 1.85 14.64 8.62
CA ILE A 396 1.74 15.83 7.77
C ILE A 396 1.49 15.45 6.31
N GLN A 397 2.22 14.44 5.81
CA GLN A 397 2.05 13.94 4.45
C GLN A 397 0.66 13.34 4.22
N CYS A 398 0.19 12.49 5.12
CA CYS A 398 -1.11 11.83 5.01
C CYS A 398 -2.28 12.76 5.31
N GLY A 399 -2.11 13.80 6.12
CA GLY A 399 -3.15 14.80 6.35
C GLY A 399 -3.37 15.70 5.13
N GLY A 400 -2.33 15.95 4.32
CA GLY A 400 -2.43 16.71 3.09
C GLY A 400 -3.09 18.08 3.29
N SER A 401 -4.06 18.42 2.44
CA SER A 401 -4.82 19.67 2.55
C SER A 401 -5.81 19.71 3.72
N ALA A 402 -6.03 18.59 4.41
CA ALA A 402 -6.96 18.52 5.54
C ALA A 402 -6.36 19.10 6.83
N ILE A 403 -5.05 19.38 6.87
CA ILE A 403 -4.34 19.95 8.00
C ILE A 403 -3.53 21.18 7.59
N ASP A 404 -3.15 21.96 8.59
CA ASP A 404 -2.13 22.99 8.46
C ASP A 404 -0.85 22.50 9.16
N ALA A 405 0.25 22.43 8.41
CA ALA A 405 1.50 21.84 8.89
C ALA A 405 2.15 22.67 10.01
N GLU A 406 2.05 24.00 9.97
CA GLU A 406 2.62 24.87 11.00
C GLU A 406 1.83 24.74 12.29
N ASP A 407 0.49 24.71 12.20
CA ASP A 407 -0.39 24.44 13.34
C ASP A 407 -0.13 23.05 13.94
N VAL A 408 0.09 22.03 13.11
CA VAL A 408 0.42 20.66 13.58
C VAL A 408 1.71 20.64 14.38
N ILE A 409 2.79 21.25 13.87
CA ILE A 409 4.07 21.32 14.57
C ILE A 409 3.93 22.08 15.89
N LYS A 410 3.20 23.21 15.87
CA LYS A 410 2.96 24.01 17.07
C LYS A 410 2.16 23.24 18.12
N ILE A 411 1.06 22.60 17.75
CA ILE A 411 0.22 21.82 18.68
C ILE A 411 1.03 20.64 19.25
N TYR A 412 1.81 19.94 18.42
CA TYR A 412 2.66 18.85 18.88
C TYR A 412 3.66 19.31 19.95
N SER A 413 4.31 20.46 19.73
CA SER A 413 5.22 21.08 20.71
C SER A 413 4.47 21.53 21.98
N ASP A 414 3.32 22.21 21.84
CA ASP A 414 2.53 22.72 22.96
C ASP A 414 2.02 21.59 23.88
N LEU A 415 1.83 20.37 23.33
CA LEU A 415 1.41 19.18 24.07
C LEU A 415 2.57 18.43 24.76
N GLY A 416 3.81 18.93 24.64
CA GLY A 416 5.00 18.32 25.24
C GLY A 416 5.69 17.29 24.36
N GLY A 417 5.46 17.33 23.04
CA GLY A 417 6.28 16.62 22.07
C GLY A 417 7.71 17.16 22.05
N GLN A 418 8.65 16.33 21.60
CA GLN A 418 10.05 16.74 21.45
C GLN A 418 10.20 17.89 20.44
N GLU A 419 11.11 18.83 20.68
CA GLU A 419 11.43 19.88 19.71
C GLU A 419 12.12 19.27 18.48
N ILE A 420 11.57 19.55 17.30
CA ILE A 420 12.06 19.01 16.03
C ILE A 420 12.53 20.16 15.15
N SER A 421 13.80 20.13 14.73
CA SER A 421 14.33 21.15 13.82
C SER A 421 13.69 21.04 12.44
N ASN A 422 13.62 22.17 11.72
CA ASN A 422 13.08 22.20 10.35
C ASN A 422 13.80 21.21 9.42
N PHE A 423 15.14 21.15 9.49
CA PHE A 423 15.91 20.18 8.71
C PHE A 423 15.50 18.74 9.03
N ARG A 424 15.39 18.36 10.32
CA ARG A 424 15.00 17.02 10.74
C ARG A 424 13.60 16.66 10.23
N LEU A 425 12.62 17.57 10.35
CA LEU A 425 11.27 17.31 9.85
C LEU A 425 11.23 17.13 8.33
N LYS A 426 11.95 17.97 7.57
CA LYS A 426 12.03 17.86 6.10
C LYS A 426 12.79 16.60 5.66
N TYR A 427 13.83 16.21 6.39
CA TYR A 427 14.53 14.94 6.18
C TYR A 427 13.58 13.75 6.31
N PHE A 428 12.80 13.70 7.39
CA PHE A 428 11.83 12.62 7.56
C PHE A 428 10.68 12.69 6.56
N ALA A 429 10.32 13.86 6.04
CA ALA A 429 9.38 13.96 4.92
C ALA A 429 9.93 13.34 3.62
N VAL A 430 11.24 13.47 3.35
CA VAL A 430 11.90 12.73 2.25
C VAL A 430 11.86 11.23 2.54
N PHE A 431 12.11 10.82 3.79
CA PHE A 431 12.09 9.40 4.15
C PHE A 431 10.69 8.79 4.04
N SER A 432 9.63 9.50 4.47
CA SER A 432 8.23 9.10 4.26
C SER A 432 7.94 8.85 2.78
N CYS A 433 8.39 9.74 1.90
CA CYS A 433 8.25 9.59 0.45
C CYS A 433 8.99 8.35 -0.08
N ALA A 434 10.23 8.11 0.38
CA ALA A 434 11.01 6.93 0.03
C ALA A 434 10.36 5.62 0.50
N LYS A 435 9.79 5.58 1.71
CA LYS A 435 9.03 4.43 2.24
C LYS A 435 7.81 4.14 1.38
N VAL A 436 7.05 5.16 1.01
CA VAL A 436 5.91 4.97 0.11
C VAL A 436 6.40 4.43 -1.24
N LEU A 437 7.43 5.03 -1.86
CA LEU A 437 7.99 4.50 -3.10
C LEU A 437 8.45 3.03 -2.98
N ALA A 438 9.09 2.65 -1.88
CA ALA A 438 9.47 1.26 -1.61
C ALA A 438 8.26 0.33 -1.50
N ALA A 439 7.21 0.77 -0.80
CA ALA A 439 5.95 0.03 -0.70
C ALA A 439 5.27 -0.08 -2.08
N THR A 440 5.33 0.95 -2.92
CA THR A 440 4.72 0.87 -4.25
C THR A 440 5.37 -0.17 -5.15
N LEU A 441 6.68 -0.40 -4.99
CA LEU A 441 7.40 -1.45 -5.71
C LEU A 441 7.03 -2.86 -5.21
N SER A 442 6.43 -3.00 -4.03
CA SER A 442 5.86 -4.27 -3.56
C SER A 442 4.67 -4.72 -4.39
N ALA A 443 4.05 -3.82 -5.15
CA ALA A 443 2.95 -4.15 -6.05
C ALA A 443 3.32 -5.24 -7.06
N THR A 444 4.57 -5.29 -7.51
CA THR A 444 5.05 -6.35 -8.41
C THR A 444 5.00 -7.71 -7.73
N THR A 445 5.38 -7.79 -6.44
CA THR A 445 5.29 -9.02 -5.64
C THR A 445 3.85 -9.36 -5.31
N MET A 446 3.04 -8.39 -4.88
CA MET A 446 1.60 -8.57 -4.67
C MET A 446 0.92 -9.13 -5.91
N TYR A 447 1.23 -8.58 -7.07
CA TYR A 447 0.70 -9.03 -8.34
C TYR A 447 1.04 -10.51 -8.64
N GLN A 448 2.20 -10.99 -8.18
CA GLN A 448 2.63 -12.38 -8.35
C GLN A 448 2.00 -13.33 -7.31
N SER A 449 1.65 -12.85 -6.12
CA SER A 449 1.26 -13.69 -4.98
C SER A 449 -0.21 -13.61 -4.56
N THR A 450 -0.94 -12.57 -4.95
CA THR A 450 -2.27 -12.24 -4.38
C THR A 450 -3.41 -12.93 -5.14
N ASP A 451 -4.53 -13.18 -4.42
CA ASP A 451 -5.81 -13.59 -5.00
C ASP A 451 -6.24 -12.61 -6.14
N PRO A 452 -6.58 -13.12 -7.34
CA PRO A 452 -7.07 -12.33 -8.47
C PRO A 452 -8.21 -11.35 -8.15
N ALA A 453 -9.03 -11.62 -7.12
CA ALA A 453 -10.12 -10.74 -6.69
C ALA A 453 -9.64 -9.45 -5.98
N LEU A 454 -8.36 -9.33 -5.67
CA LEU A 454 -7.76 -8.18 -4.96
C LEU A 454 -6.93 -7.28 -5.88
N ILE A 455 -7.04 -7.44 -7.20
CA ILE A 455 -6.21 -6.72 -8.19
C ILE A 455 -6.45 -5.20 -8.21
N ASP A 456 -7.64 -4.74 -7.80
CA ASP A 456 -7.94 -3.32 -7.62
C ASP A 456 -6.97 -2.64 -6.63
N TRP A 457 -6.41 -3.40 -5.69
CA TRP A 457 -5.40 -2.91 -4.74
C TRP A 457 -4.01 -2.73 -5.34
N VAL A 458 -3.75 -3.21 -6.57
CA VAL A 458 -2.51 -2.93 -7.31
C VAL A 458 -2.53 -1.50 -7.88
N GLN A 459 -3.72 -0.92 -8.10
CA GLN A 459 -3.88 0.45 -8.60
C GLN A 459 -3.34 1.49 -7.59
N LEU A 460 -3.54 1.24 -6.30
CA LEU A 460 -3.15 2.15 -5.22
C LEU A 460 -1.62 2.38 -5.17
N PRO A 461 -0.77 1.32 -5.07
CA PRO A 461 0.67 1.43 -5.24
C PRO A 461 1.10 2.20 -6.49
N ILE A 462 0.44 1.92 -7.61
CA ILE A 462 0.82 2.47 -8.90
C ILE A 462 0.52 3.97 -8.99
N ALA A 463 -0.65 4.41 -8.54
CA ALA A 463 -1.01 5.83 -8.43
C ALA A 463 -0.09 6.57 -7.47
N TRP A 464 0.25 5.95 -6.34
CA TRP A 464 1.16 6.53 -5.35
C TRP A 464 2.58 6.64 -5.90
N HIS A 465 3.06 5.69 -6.71
CA HIS A 465 4.39 5.75 -7.28
C HIS A 465 4.61 7.04 -8.09
N GLY A 466 3.71 7.34 -9.03
CA GLY A 466 3.81 8.55 -9.86
C GLY A 466 3.72 9.84 -9.05
N MET A 467 2.78 9.90 -8.10
CA MET A 467 2.60 11.06 -7.23
C MET A 467 3.83 11.34 -6.37
N PHE A 468 4.35 10.33 -5.68
CA PHE A 468 5.48 10.52 -4.77
C PHE A 468 6.81 10.66 -5.51
N GLN A 469 6.98 10.02 -6.66
CA GLN A 469 8.19 10.16 -7.48
C GLN A 469 8.44 11.62 -7.88
N GLN A 470 7.38 12.36 -8.23
CA GLN A 470 7.48 13.79 -8.58
C GLN A 470 7.87 14.66 -7.37
N GLN A 471 7.42 14.29 -6.17
CA GLN A 471 7.66 15.06 -4.95
C GLN A 471 9.07 14.86 -4.35
N VAL A 472 9.78 13.78 -4.71
CA VAL A 472 11.11 13.46 -4.13
C VAL A 472 12.07 14.64 -4.27
N GLU A 473 12.17 15.22 -5.47
CA GLU A 473 13.13 16.29 -5.75
C GLU A 473 12.82 17.55 -4.94
N GLU A 474 11.55 17.95 -4.93
CA GLU A 474 11.09 19.13 -4.22
C GLU A 474 11.34 19.00 -2.71
N LYS A 475 11.11 17.82 -2.14
CA LYS A 475 11.35 17.55 -0.72
C LYS A 475 12.85 17.54 -0.38
N ILE A 476 13.69 17.00 -1.26
CA ILE A 476 15.16 17.06 -1.11
C ILE A 476 15.63 18.52 -1.08
N LEU A 477 15.24 19.32 -2.08
CA LEU A 477 15.63 20.72 -2.17
C LEU A 477 15.14 21.53 -0.95
N ALA A 478 13.91 21.26 -0.49
CA ALA A 478 13.38 21.91 0.71
C ALA A 478 14.15 21.54 1.99
N ALA A 479 14.63 20.29 2.11
CA ALA A 479 15.48 19.89 3.22
C ALA A 479 16.87 20.53 3.14
N GLU A 480 17.48 20.57 1.95
CA GLU A 480 18.79 21.19 1.73
C GLU A 480 18.78 22.69 2.02
N ALA A 481 17.68 23.40 1.71
CA ALA A 481 17.53 24.81 2.04
C ALA A 481 17.46 25.12 3.55
N CYS A 482 17.26 24.11 4.40
CA CYS A 482 17.25 24.25 5.86
C CYS A 482 18.62 24.02 6.50
N ARG A 483 19.64 23.70 5.71
CA ARG A 483 21.05 23.58 6.12
C ARG A 483 21.78 24.88 5.87
#